data_AF-A0A7Z6ZUP4-F1
#
_entry.id   AF-A0A7Z6ZUP4-F1
#
_cell.length_a   1.000
_cell.length_b   1.000
_cell.length_c   1.000
_cell.angle_alpha   90.00
_cell.angle_beta   90.00
_cell.angle_gamma   90.00
#
_symmetry.space_group_name_H-M   'P 1'
#
loop_
_entity.id
_entity.type
_entity.pdbx_description
1 polymer ?
#
loop_
_entity_poly.entity_id
_entity_poly.type
_entity_poly.pdbx_seq_one_letter_code
_entity_poly.pdbx_strand_id
1 'polypeptide(L)'
;MKCLYWLPALFLLAACGGSEPQTPPPPPPVAQGFSIDAPESVVYGATFSISVTSKTDSAVSISSIDTDVPLKQLESEVDNSFSFIAPALSLAPESFTLTLTDSQSNTETVTIAVQDDTDTSKLVDLSRPYPFSNSNTEKFDHYRYDEAGIPMFFDHTNTWVYFPIQISQVAQTYYARLRSGNYTAEQESRFIAMAEWLRDQCKSVETYAFCSWQGEFDVPAYRMPDNWTSAMAQGQSISVMISAYAWTKDESYLDVAKDAIVAFSYPIEEKGVVADYDGVPWYEEYGSETDPAHVLNGFLFSLAGLYDAYELMGSATAKALFDQGVESLEQRIERFDMGFGSYYDDSFLNQIAITKGQVGDHYHELHILQLAWVYQRSQSDVILDAVKRFLQYDTGGLYTMGPVYDISKKINDIIPSHTIAPSTHGKDLLFDSNWTWKRYWSSNRSTQRLDVQLNNQNADNAPIEVDALRLTGVVESDIPANIDVYSCSGEQRILIQAGINQADNQTTGFDYNLDGYDTFTSVLSFDTPLELPCDNVELVMTPQRDDGLIRLRELNIHMRQPTVLNAILALYE
;
A
#
# COMPACT_ATOMS: atom_id res chain seq x y z
N MET A 1 -23.86 61.30 -68.85
CA MET A 1 -23.08 60.25 -68.16
C MET A 1 -23.67 58.90 -68.58
N LYS A 2 -23.48 58.54 -69.87
CA LYS A 2 -22.64 57.45 -70.42
C LYS A 2 -23.16 56.07 -69.98
N CYS A 3 -23.97 55.30 -70.72
CA CYS A 3 -24.22 55.12 -72.16
C CYS A 3 -23.03 54.69 -73.04
N LEU A 4 -23.10 53.40 -73.42
CA LEU A 4 -22.88 52.79 -74.75
C LEU A 4 -21.48 52.68 -75.41
N TYR A 5 -21.28 51.47 -75.97
CA TYR A 5 -20.88 51.12 -77.35
C TYR A 5 -19.46 50.57 -77.67
N TRP A 6 -19.49 49.50 -78.48
CA TRP A 6 -18.63 49.10 -79.64
C TRP A 6 -17.40 48.18 -79.47
N LEU A 7 -17.44 47.10 -80.27
CA LEU A 7 -16.33 46.27 -80.80
C LEU A 7 -15.35 47.13 -81.65
N PRO A 8 -14.04 46.79 -81.76
CA PRO A 8 -13.59 45.96 -82.89
C PRO A 8 -12.31 45.10 -82.68
N ALA A 9 -11.91 44.48 -83.78
CA ALA A 9 -10.90 43.45 -84.03
C ALA A 9 -9.41 43.88 -84.03
N LEU A 10 -8.56 42.84 -84.20
CA LEU A 10 -7.29 42.74 -84.95
C LEU A 10 -5.92 42.79 -84.20
N PHE A 11 -5.31 41.58 -84.12
CA PHE A 11 -3.96 41.17 -84.52
C PHE A 11 -2.69 42.00 -84.17
N LEU A 12 -1.74 41.33 -83.48
CA LEU A 12 -0.28 41.25 -83.77
C LEU A 12 0.37 40.27 -82.76
N LEU A 13 0.54 38.98 -83.10
CA LEU A 13 1.76 38.35 -83.67
C LEU A 13 3.06 38.61 -82.89
N ALA A 14 3.44 37.64 -82.06
CA ALA A 14 4.83 37.21 -81.92
C ALA A 14 4.87 35.69 -81.67
N ALA A 15 5.56 34.99 -82.57
CA ALA A 15 5.94 33.58 -82.48
C ALA A 15 6.84 33.34 -81.24
N CYS A 16 7.09 32.15 -80.72
CA CYS A 16 7.26 30.85 -81.34
C CYS A 16 7.37 29.79 -80.22
N GLY A 17 7.13 28.51 -80.54
CA GLY A 17 7.63 27.38 -79.76
C GLY A 17 6.53 26.53 -79.11
N GLY A 18 6.02 25.56 -79.86
CA GLY A 18 5.23 24.47 -79.28
C GLY A 18 6.05 23.68 -78.27
N SER A 19 5.46 23.43 -77.11
CA SER A 19 5.91 22.42 -76.15
C SER A 19 4.87 21.30 -76.13
N GLU A 20 5.37 20.08 -76.05
CA GLU A 20 4.64 18.81 -76.02
C GLU A 20 3.54 18.80 -74.93
N PRO A 21 2.49 17.98 -75.09
CA PRO A 21 1.50 17.79 -74.03
C PRO A 21 2.19 17.19 -72.80
N GLN A 22 2.26 17.96 -71.71
CA GLN A 22 2.69 17.45 -70.42
C GLN A 22 1.70 16.37 -69.96
N THR A 23 2.21 15.16 -69.79
CA THR A 23 1.54 14.10 -69.01
C THR A 23 1.18 14.64 -67.63
N PRO A 24 -0.04 14.37 -67.12
CA PRO A 24 -0.40 14.77 -65.77
C PRO A 24 0.61 14.16 -64.77
N PRO A 25 0.96 14.89 -63.69
CA PRO A 25 1.83 14.34 -62.67
C PRO A 25 1.23 13.04 -62.12
N PRO A 26 2.05 12.03 -61.84
CA PRO A 26 1.56 10.79 -61.25
C PRO A 26 0.82 11.12 -59.94
N PRO A 27 -0.26 10.40 -59.60
CA PRO A 27 -0.87 10.53 -58.28
C PRO A 27 0.21 10.26 -57.21
N PRO A 28 0.12 10.90 -56.04
CA PRO A 28 1.04 10.63 -54.95
C PRO A 28 1.07 9.11 -54.66
N PRO A 29 2.19 8.55 -54.20
CA PRO A 29 2.25 7.14 -53.84
C PRO A 29 1.12 6.86 -52.86
N VAL A 30 0.25 5.90 -53.19
CA VAL A 30 -0.66 5.34 -52.20
C VAL A 30 0.24 4.71 -51.14
N ALA A 31 0.14 5.13 -49.87
CA ALA A 31 0.78 4.43 -48.76
C ALA A 31 0.36 2.95 -48.83
N GLN A 32 1.31 2.08 -49.19
CA GLN A 32 1.09 0.65 -49.38
C GLN A 32 1.63 -0.08 -48.16
N GLY A 33 0.72 -0.73 -47.43
CA GLY A 33 1.03 -1.53 -46.25
C GLY A 33 -0.07 -1.41 -45.20
N PHE A 34 0.20 -0.60 -44.18
CA PHE A 34 -0.59 -0.41 -42.97
C PHE A 34 -0.47 1.03 -42.47
N SER A 35 -1.25 1.43 -41.46
CA SER A 35 -1.12 2.72 -40.78
C SER A 35 -0.96 2.52 -39.27
N ILE A 36 -0.15 3.34 -38.63
CA ILE A 36 0.07 3.33 -37.19
C ILE A 36 -0.81 4.41 -36.56
N ASP A 37 -1.66 4.02 -35.61
CA ASP A 37 -2.35 4.90 -34.70
C ASP A 37 -1.55 4.95 -33.39
N ALA A 38 -1.04 6.12 -33.04
CA ALA A 38 -0.18 6.33 -31.88
C ALA A 38 -0.42 7.74 -31.32
N PRO A 39 -0.18 7.95 -30.01
CA PRO A 39 -0.25 9.28 -29.44
C PRO A 39 0.84 10.20 -30.02
N GLU A 40 0.52 11.47 -30.20
CA GLU A 40 1.51 12.49 -30.61
C GLU A 40 2.58 12.70 -29.52
N SER A 41 2.21 12.48 -28.25
CA SER A 41 3.09 12.61 -27.10
C SER A 41 2.75 11.64 -25.97
N VAL A 42 3.75 11.22 -25.20
CA VAL A 42 3.61 10.38 -24.01
C VAL A 42 4.30 11.01 -22.81
N VAL A 43 3.90 10.60 -21.62
CA VAL A 43 4.44 11.07 -20.34
C VAL A 43 5.51 10.08 -19.85
N TYR A 44 6.59 10.57 -19.22
CA TYR A 44 7.66 9.70 -18.69
C TYR A 44 7.11 8.60 -17.75
N GLY A 45 7.61 7.38 -17.91
CA GLY A 45 7.20 6.21 -17.13
C GLY A 45 5.77 5.72 -17.37
N ALA A 46 4.97 6.44 -18.15
CA ALA A 46 3.59 6.06 -18.43
C ALA A 46 3.52 4.91 -19.43
N THR A 47 2.54 4.04 -19.25
CA THR A 47 2.20 3.05 -20.26
C THR A 47 1.43 3.72 -21.39
N PHE A 48 1.81 3.44 -22.64
CA PHE A 48 1.07 3.87 -23.83
C PHE A 48 0.93 2.72 -24.81
N SER A 49 -0.04 2.81 -25.71
CA SER A 49 -0.25 1.80 -26.74
C SER A 49 -0.27 2.42 -28.12
N ILE A 50 0.20 1.66 -29.11
CA ILE A 50 0.03 1.96 -30.53
C ILE A 50 -0.78 0.82 -31.16
N SER A 51 -1.60 1.15 -32.14
CA SER A 51 -2.39 0.16 -32.89
C SER A 51 -2.08 0.25 -34.37
N VAL A 52 -2.05 -0.89 -35.04
CA VAL A 52 -1.75 -0.98 -36.47
C VAL A 52 -2.99 -1.39 -37.23
N THR A 53 -3.39 -0.56 -38.19
CA THR A 53 -4.47 -0.89 -39.13
C THR A 53 -3.86 -1.31 -40.46
N SER A 54 -3.92 -2.60 -40.77
CA SER A 54 -3.47 -3.14 -42.07
C SER A 54 -4.63 -3.31 -43.04
N LYS A 55 -4.40 -3.07 -44.33
CA LYS A 55 -5.38 -3.37 -45.41
C LYS A 55 -5.38 -4.85 -45.81
N THR A 56 -4.53 -5.66 -45.19
CA THR A 56 -4.36 -7.10 -45.43
C THR A 56 -4.26 -7.82 -44.08
N ASP A 57 -4.65 -9.10 -43.98
CA ASP A 57 -4.49 -9.91 -42.74
C ASP A 57 -3.01 -10.26 -42.43
N SER A 58 -2.07 -9.42 -42.87
CA SER A 58 -0.63 -9.59 -42.68
C SER A 58 -0.25 -9.20 -41.26
N ALA A 59 0.41 -10.10 -40.52
CA ALA A 59 0.98 -9.78 -39.22
C ALA A 59 2.07 -8.69 -39.35
N VAL A 60 2.03 -7.70 -38.46
CA VAL A 60 3.00 -6.59 -38.36
C VAL A 60 3.88 -6.81 -37.13
N SER A 61 5.16 -6.48 -37.23
CA SER A 61 6.12 -6.59 -36.13
C SER A 61 6.96 -5.32 -36.00
N ILE A 62 7.46 -5.04 -34.80
CA ILE A 62 8.40 -3.93 -34.60
C ILE A 62 9.77 -4.38 -35.08
N SER A 63 10.32 -3.68 -36.07
CA SER A 63 11.60 -4.04 -36.69
C SER A 63 12.78 -3.28 -36.10
N SER A 64 12.56 -2.06 -35.62
CA SER A 64 13.59 -1.25 -34.94
C SER A 64 12.97 -0.06 -34.18
N ILE A 65 13.62 0.32 -33.08
CA ILE A 65 13.39 1.56 -32.34
C ILE A 65 14.62 2.41 -32.63
N ASP A 66 14.47 3.56 -33.29
CA ASP A 66 15.60 4.31 -33.89
C ASP A 66 16.28 5.28 -32.90
N THR A 67 16.53 4.84 -31.67
CA THR A 67 17.24 5.63 -30.66
C THR A 67 17.98 4.76 -29.65
N ASP A 68 19.03 5.30 -29.01
CA ASP A 68 19.70 4.75 -27.81
C ASP A 68 18.79 4.73 -26.57
N VAL A 69 17.47 4.79 -26.76
CA VAL A 69 16.49 5.02 -25.70
C VAL A 69 15.98 3.70 -25.18
N PRO A 70 16.01 3.48 -23.87
CA PRO A 70 15.68 2.18 -23.36
C PRO A 70 14.16 2.08 -23.19
N LEU A 71 13.47 1.51 -24.19
CA LEU A 71 12.01 1.38 -24.22
C LEU A 71 11.60 -0.08 -23.96
N LYS A 72 10.73 -0.30 -22.98
CA LYS A 72 10.16 -1.64 -22.75
C LYS A 72 8.85 -1.82 -23.52
N GLN A 73 8.80 -2.85 -24.35
CA GLN A 73 7.55 -3.35 -24.94
C GLN A 73 6.90 -4.36 -23.99
N LEU A 74 5.60 -4.22 -23.73
CA LEU A 74 4.78 -5.16 -22.98
C LEU A 74 4.25 -6.25 -23.93
N GLU A 75 4.04 -7.46 -23.41
CA GLU A 75 3.39 -8.53 -24.17
C GLU A 75 1.97 -8.11 -24.58
N SER A 76 1.58 -8.35 -25.84
CA SER A 76 0.27 -7.97 -26.37
C SER A 76 -0.63 -9.18 -26.53
N GLU A 77 -1.85 -9.08 -26.01
CA GLU A 77 -2.90 -10.08 -26.20
C GLU A 77 -3.74 -9.87 -27.47
N VAL A 78 -3.57 -8.71 -28.14
CA VAL A 78 -4.43 -8.29 -29.26
C VAL A 78 -3.60 -8.17 -30.54
N ASP A 79 -4.00 -8.91 -31.57
CA ASP A 79 -3.40 -8.81 -32.91
C ASP A 79 -3.30 -7.35 -33.36
N ASN A 80 -2.09 -6.92 -33.73
CA ASN A 80 -1.78 -5.58 -34.21
C ASN A 80 -1.92 -4.42 -33.19
N SER A 81 -1.93 -4.69 -31.89
CA SER A 81 -1.73 -3.68 -30.85
C SER A 81 -0.41 -3.92 -30.11
N PHE A 82 0.30 -2.86 -29.74
CA PHE A 82 1.55 -2.94 -28.97
C PHE A 82 1.51 -1.94 -27.83
N SER A 83 1.83 -2.38 -26.62
CA SER A 83 1.92 -1.54 -25.44
C SER A 83 3.37 -1.38 -25.01
N PHE A 84 3.72 -0.21 -24.49
CA PHE A 84 5.08 0.15 -24.09
C PHE A 84 5.05 0.96 -22.80
N ILE A 85 6.17 0.94 -22.07
CA ILE A 85 6.44 1.88 -20.98
C ILE A 85 7.38 2.96 -21.50
N ALA A 86 6.98 4.21 -21.39
CA ALA A 86 7.83 5.33 -21.75
C ALA A 86 9.08 5.36 -20.84
N PRO A 87 10.27 5.66 -21.38
CA PRO A 87 11.52 5.73 -20.61
C PRO A 87 11.46 6.90 -19.62
N ALA A 88 12.32 6.95 -18.59
CA ALA A 88 12.42 8.11 -17.67
C ALA A 88 13.48 9.15 -18.10
N LEU A 89 13.48 10.30 -17.42
CA LEU A 89 13.98 11.59 -17.91
C LEU A 89 15.51 11.71 -17.83
N SER A 90 16.19 10.99 -16.93
CA SER A 90 17.65 11.15 -16.79
C SER A 90 18.46 10.71 -18.01
N LEU A 91 17.87 9.89 -18.90
CA LEU A 91 18.57 9.32 -20.06
C LEU A 91 17.79 9.42 -21.39
N ALA A 92 16.57 9.97 -21.41
CA ALA A 92 15.71 9.96 -22.61
C ALA A 92 15.67 11.30 -23.38
N PRO A 93 15.61 11.28 -24.72
CA PRO A 93 15.47 12.44 -25.60
C PRO A 93 14.04 13.00 -25.59
N GLU A 94 13.89 14.25 -26.05
CA GLU A 94 12.60 14.95 -26.21
C GLU A 94 11.56 14.19 -27.08
N SER A 95 12.00 13.21 -27.86
CA SER A 95 11.15 12.31 -28.66
C SER A 95 11.89 11.03 -29.07
N PHE A 96 11.15 9.96 -29.37
CA PHE A 96 11.69 8.72 -29.95
C PHE A 96 10.90 8.30 -31.20
N THR A 97 11.52 7.50 -32.07
CA THR A 97 10.90 7.02 -33.31
C THR A 97 10.81 5.50 -33.33
N LEU A 98 9.60 4.98 -33.56
CA LEU A 98 9.33 3.55 -33.75
C LEU A 98 9.26 3.25 -35.25
N THR A 99 9.93 2.18 -35.69
CA THR A 99 9.82 1.65 -37.06
C THR A 99 9.20 0.26 -37.02
N LEU A 100 8.06 0.11 -37.68
CA LEU A 100 7.34 -1.16 -37.80
C LEU A 100 7.50 -1.71 -39.22
N THR A 101 7.60 -3.03 -39.33
CA THR A 101 7.71 -3.75 -40.61
C THR A 101 6.68 -4.87 -40.69
N ASP A 102 5.98 -4.97 -41.81
CA ASP A 102 5.07 -6.08 -42.10
C ASP A 102 5.77 -7.28 -42.76
N SER A 103 5.06 -8.41 -42.87
CA SER A 103 5.55 -9.62 -43.56
C SER A 103 5.94 -9.43 -45.03
N GLN A 104 5.55 -8.32 -45.66
CA GLN A 104 5.87 -7.98 -47.06
C GLN A 104 7.04 -7.00 -47.16
N SER A 105 7.71 -6.70 -46.03
CA SER A 105 8.81 -5.73 -45.92
C SER A 105 8.40 -4.27 -46.17
N ASN A 106 7.12 -3.92 -46.02
CA ASN A 106 6.71 -2.51 -45.97
C ASN A 106 7.03 -1.94 -44.58
N THR A 107 7.53 -0.71 -44.54
CA THR A 107 7.94 -0.03 -43.30
C THR A 107 7.13 1.24 -43.09
N GLU A 108 6.67 1.46 -41.86
CA GLU A 108 6.07 2.73 -41.43
C GLU A 108 6.76 3.19 -40.14
N THR A 109 6.90 4.50 -39.99
CA THR A 109 7.56 5.12 -38.83
C THR A 109 6.64 6.07 -38.10
N VAL A 110 6.71 6.08 -36.78
CA VAL A 110 6.03 7.09 -35.96
C VAL A 110 7.00 7.71 -34.96
N THR A 111 7.00 9.03 -34.87
CA THR A 111 7.76 9.79 -33.88
C THR A 111 6.82 10.26 -32.79
N ILE A 112 7.17 9.99 -31.54
CA ILE A 112 6.37 10.30 -30.36
C ILE A 112 7.19 11.23 -29.46
N ALA A 113 6.61 12.38 -29.09
CA ALA A 113 7.24 13.31 -28.15
C ALA A 113 7.14 12.79 -26.71
N VAL A 114 8.14 13.09 -25.86
CA VAL A 114 8.11 12.74 -24.44
C VAL A 114 7.97 14.00 -23.59
N GLN A 115 6.96 14.03 -22.72
CA GLN A 115 6.62 15.18 -21.88
C GLN A 115 6.96 14.92 -20.42
N ASP A 116 7.51 15.95 -19.77
CA ASP A 116 7.73 15.95 -18.32
C ASP A 116 6.38 15.79 -17.60
N ASP A 117 6.32 14.85 -16.67
CA ASP A 117 5.14 14.56 -15.85
C ASP A 117 4.99 15.50 -14.66
N THR A 118 5.92 16.45 -14.50
CA THR A 118 5.98 17.33 -13.33
C THR A 118 5.23 18.62 -13.58
N ASP A 119 4.18 18.85 -12.80
CA ASP A 119 3.52 20.14 -12.73
C ASP A 119 4.26 21.03 -11.72
N THR A 120 5.20 21.82 -12.22
CA THR A 120 6.00 22.73 -11.40
C THR A 120 5.16 23.76 -10.63
N SER A 121 3.91 24.00 -11.03
CA SER A 121 2.99 24.87 -10.29
C SER A 121 2.48 24.24 -8.98
N LYS A 122 2.55 22.90 -8.86
CA LYS A 122 2.20 22.14 -7.65
C LYS A 122 3.37 21.96 -6.69
N LEU A 123 4.60 22.26 -7.11
CA LEU A 123 5.78 22.22 -6.24
C LEU A 123 5.72 23.38 -5.23
N VAL A 124 4.98 23.17 -4.14
CA VAL A 124 4.74 24.18 -3.10
C VAL A 124 6.03 24.44 -2.30
N ASP A 125 6.21 25.67 -1.82
CA ASP A 125 7.17 25.98 -0.77
C ASP A 125 6.81 25.20 0.51
N LEU A 126 7.68 24.24 0.88
CA LEU A 126 7.59 23.37 2.05
C LEU A 126 6.36 22.43 2.05
N SER A 127 6.49 21.31 1.33
CA SER A 127 5.51 20.23 1.28
C SER A 127 5.05 19.74 2.68
N ARG A 128 3.87 19.13 2.74
CA ARG A 128 3.42 18.45 3.96
C ARG A 128 4.35 17.26 4.29
N PRO A 129 4.50 16.87 5.58
CA PRO A 129 5.19 15.63 5.93
C PRO A 129 4.53 14.39 5.34
N TYR A 130 5.30 13.30 5.26
CA TYR A 130 4.80 11.99 4.84
C TYR A 130 3.69 11.49 5.78
N PRO A 131 2.57 10.92 5.28
CA PRO A 131 1.37 10.66 6.08
C PRO A 131 1.57 9.77 7.31
N PHE A 132 2.55 8.88 7.26
CA PHE A 132 2.84 7.93 8.35
C PHE A 132 4.07 8.32 9.18
N SER A 133 4.55 9.55 9.02
CA SER A 133 5.67 10.09 9.79
C SER A 133 5.19 10.98 10.94
N ASN A 134 6.01 11.12 11.97
CA ASN A 134 5.81 12.08 13.06
C ASN A 134 7.11 12.86 13.30
N SER A 135 7.07 13.92 14.12
CA SER A 135 8.25 14.75 14.39
C SER A 135 9.11 14.26 15.54
N ASN A 136 8.84 13.08 16.11
CA ASN A 136 9.59 12.56 17.26
C ASN A 136 10.94 11.96 16.83
N THR A 137 11.98 12.79 16.79
CA THR A 137 13.34 12.36 16.42
C THR A 137 14.03 11.54 17.51
N GLU A 138 13.63 11.71 18.79
CA GLU A 138 14.24 11.01 19.94
C GLU A 138 14.08 9.49 19.85
N LYS A 139 13.07 9.02 19.11
CA LYS A 139 12.86 7.60 18.85
C LYS A 139 14.06 6.95 18.14
N PHE A 140 14.96 7.73 17.55
CA PHE A 140 16.15 7.25 16.83
C PHE A 140 17.47 7.56 17.55
N ASP A 141 17.44 8.05 18.79
CA ASP A 141 18.67 8.38 19.54
C ASP A 141 19.52 7.13 19.85
N HIS A 142 18.89 5.96 19.86
CA HIS A 142 19.55 4.68 20.09
C HIS A 142 20.18 4.08 18.81
N TYR A 143 19.93 4.67 17.64
CA TYR A 143 20.52 4.20 16.38
C TYR A 143 22.01 4.50 16.33
N ARG A 144 22.73 3.67 15.58
CA ARG A 144 24.12 3.95 15.21
C ARG A 144 24.12 4.79 13.95
N TYR A 145 25.00 5.78 13.90
CA TYR A 145 25.22 6.62 12.73
C TYR A 145 26.68 6.51 12.29
N ASP A 146 26.93 6.67 10.99
CA ASP A 146 28.29 6.84 10.46
C ASP A 146 28.80 8.28 10.62
N GLU A 147 29.99 8.57 10.06
CA GLU A 147 30.60 9.91 10.14
C GLU A 147 29.82 10.98 9.37
N ALA A 148 29.02 10.59 8.37
CA ALA A 148 28.16 11.48 7.60
C ALA A 148 26.78 11.68 8.25
N GLY A 149 26.49 10.99 9.36
CA GLY A 149 25.22 11.08 10.07
C GLY A 149 24.13 10.20 9.46
N ILE A 150 24.48 9.17 8.69
CA ILE A 150 23.55 8.22 8.09
C ILE A 150 23.32 7.05 9.07
N PRO A 151 22.05 6.70 9.38
CA PRO A 151 21.77 5.61 10.30
C PRO A 151 22.12 4.25 9.68
N MET A 152 22.70 3.38 10.51
CA MET A 152 23.11 2.02 10.18
C MET A 152 22.41 1.00 11.07
N PHE A 153 22.27 -0.22 10.57
CA PHE A 153 21.48 -1.27 11.20
C PHE A 153 22.19 -2.62 11.21
N PHE A 154 21.79 -3.49 12.13
CA PHE A 154 22.29 -4.86 12.13
C PHE A 154 21.51 -5.71 11.13
N ASP A 155 22.23 -6.39 10.24
CA ASP A 155 21.69 -7.48 9.46
C ASP A 155 21.58 -8.78 10.29
N HIS A 156 21.18 -9.87 9.63
CA HIS A 156 21.09 -11.18 10.26
C HIS A 156 22.45 -11.77 10.71
N THR A 157 23.58 -11.22 10.23
CA THR A 157 24.95 -11.62 10.60
C THR A 157 25.55 -10.78 11.74
N ASN A 158 24.83 -9.78 12.25
CA ASN A 158 25.31 -8.73 13.16
C ASN A 158 26.39 -7.82 12.53
N THR A 159 26.29 -7.61 11.23
CA THR A 159 27.08 -6.63 10.48
C THR A 159 26.30 -5.34 10.33
N TRP A 160 26.98 -4.21 10.39
CA TRP A 160 26.37 -2.89 10.18
C TRP A 160 26.17 -2.64 8.69
N VAL A 161 24.92 -2.47 8.29
CA VAL A 161 24.50 -2.23 6.91
C VAL A 161 23.64 -0.97 6.81
N TYR A 162 23.54 -0.43 5.60
CA TYR A 162 22.59 0.63 5.28
C TYR A 162 21.29 0.02 4.78
N PHE A 163 20.16 0.58 5.20
CA PHE A 163 18.85 0.11 4.77
C PHE A 163 18.00 1.31 4.31
N PRO A 164 17.78 1.46 2.98
CA PRO A 164 17.04 2.60 2.44
C PRO A 164 15.66 2.84 3.07
N ILE A 165 14.92 1.78 3.45
CA ILE A 165 13.65 1.91 4.17
C ILE A 165 13.83 2.69 5.47
N GLN A 166 14.72 2.23 6.34
CA GLN A 166 14.89 2.85 7.65
C GLN A 166 15.51 4.24 7.55
N ILE A 167 16.46 4.45 6.63
CA ILE A 167 17.02 5.78 6.35
C ILE A 167 15.91 6.75 5.90
N SER A 168 14.98 6.29 5.04
CA SER A 168 13.82 7.08 4.61
C SER A 168 12.90 7.42 5.77
N GLN A 169 12.56 6.47 6.64
CA GLN A 169 11.72 6.71 7.82
C GLN A 169 12.34 7.74 8.78
N VAL A 170 13.66 7.67 8.97
CA VAL A 170 14.41 8.65 9.78
C VAL A 170 14.36 10.00 9.09
N ALA A 171 14.71 10.09 7.81
CA ALA A 171 14.68 11.33 7.04
C ALA A 171 13.30 12.01 7.06
N GLN A 172 12.21 11.25 6.88
CA GLN A 172 10.84 11.78 6.95
C GLN A 172 10.49 12.33 8.34
N THR A 173 10.92 11.66 9.41
CA THR A 173 10.70 12.15 10.79
C THR A 173 11.46 13.44 11.04
N TYR A 174 12.69 13.53 10.56
CA TYR A 174 13.48 14.76 10.63
C TYR A 174 12.84 15.87 9.78
N TYR A 175 12.36 15.59 8.58
CA TYR A 175 11.61 16.55 7.78
C TYR A 175 10.33 17.04 8.50
N ALA A 176 9.56 16.14 9.11
CA ALA A 176 8.39 16.50 9.92
C ALA A 176 8.77 17.43 11.09
N ARG A 177 9.94 17.20 11.70
CA ARG A 177 10.53 18.08 12.72
C ARG A 177 10.90 19.46 12.15
N LEU A 178 11.53 19.52 10.98
CA LEU A 178 11.80 20.79 10.29
C LEU A 178 10.50 21.56 10.00
N ARG A 179 9.47 20.86 9.50
CA ARG A 179 8.16 21.43 9.17
C ARG A 179 7.41 21.96 10.39
N SER A 180 7.67 21.42 11.58
CA SER A 180 7.11 21.96 12.83
C SER A 180 7.67 23.34 13.21
N GLY A 181 8.77 23.78 12.58
CA GLY A 181 9.46 25.03 12.89
C GLY A 181 10.29 25.01 14.19
N ASN A 182 10.26 23.90 14.94
CA ASN A 182 11.01 23.72 16.18
C ASN A 182 12.14 22.69 15.97
N TYR A 183 13.24 23.13 15.36
CA TYR A 183 14.37 22.27 15.01
C TYR A 183 15.73 22.94 15.27
N THR A 184 16.79 22.14 15.36
CA THR A 184 18.18 22.61 15.48
C THR A 184 18.90 22.54 14.14
N ALA A 185 19.97 23.34 13.96
CA ALA A 185 20.82 23.26 12.77
C ALA A 185 21.40 21.85 12.53
N GLU A 186 21.63 21.08 13.60
CA GLU A 186 22.05 19.68 13.51
C GLU A 186 20.95 18.79 12.91
N GLN A 187 19.69 18.98 13.32
CA GLN A 187 18.56 18.23 12.77
C GLN A 187 18.34 18.54 11.28
N GLU A 188 18.50 19.80 10.88
CA GLU A 188 18.48 20.18 9.47
C GLU A 188 19.63 19.52 8.69
N SER A 189 20.85 19.58 9.21
CA SER A 189 22.02 18.95 8.57
C SER A 189 21.85 17.44 8.41
N ARG A 190 21.26 16.77 9.41
CA ARG A 190 20.96 15.32 9.34
C ARG A 190 19.92 14.99 8.28
N PHE A 191 18.85 15.78 8.17
CA PHE A 191 17.85 15.60 7.10
C PHE A 191 18.51 15.70 5.72
N ILE A 192 19.30 16.76 5.49
CA ILE A 192 19.98 16.99 4.22
C ILE A 192 20.96 15.84 3.92
N ALA A 193 21.78 15.42 4.89
CA ALA A 193 22.71 14.31 4.70
C ALA A 193 22.02 13.00 4.30
N MET A 194 20.90 12.65 4.94
CA MET A 194 20.12 11.47 4.56
C MET A 194 19.46 11.61 3.19
N ALA A 195 18.99 12.80 2.82
CA ALA A 195 18.45 13.05 1.49
C ALA A 195 19.53 12.95 0.40
N GLU A 196 20.71 13.53 0.62
CA GLU A 196 21.86 13.40 -0.30
C GLU A 196 22.27 11.93 -0.45
N TRP A 197 22.35 11.19 0.66
CA TRP A 197 22.64 9.75 0.62
C TRP A 197 21.59 9.00 -0.19
N LEU A 198 20.30 9.23 0.05
CA LEU A 198 19.24 8.55 -0.70
C LEU A 198 19.30 8.89 -2.19
N ARG A 199 19.50 10.17 -2.55
CA ARG A 199 19.69 10.59 -3.95
C ARG A 199 20.81 9.80 -4.62
N ASP A 200 21.96 9.71 -3.94
CA ASP A 200 23.17 9.07 -4.48
C ASP A 200 23.10 7.54 -4.47
N GLN A 201 22.13 6.94 -3.76
CA GLN A 201 21.94 5.49 -3.65
C GLN A 201 20.77 4.93 -4.47
N CYS A 202 20.05 5.77 -5.23
CA CYS A 202 19.11 5.26 -6.22
C CYS A 202 19.91 4.69 -7.40
N LYS A 203 20.03 3.37 -7.49
CA LYS A 203 20.86 2.70 -8.50
C LYS A 203 20.19 2.76 -9.85
N SER A 204 20.89 3.31 -10.84
CA SER A 204 20.43 3.38 -12.23
C SER A 204 20.25 1.99 -12.85
N VAL A 205 19.12 1.81 -13.53
CA VAL A 205 18.80 0.68 -14.41
C VAL A 205 18.85 1.21 -15.84
N GLU A 206 20.07 1.30 -16.37
CA GLU A 206 20.38 1.88 -17.69
C GLU A 206 19.54 1.27 -18.84
N THR A 207 19.17 -0.01 -18.72
CA THR A 207 18.39 -0.74 -19.73
C THR A 207 16.96 -0.21 -19.91
N TYR A 208 16.44 0.54 -18.95
CA TYR A 208 15.06 1.07 -18.96
C TYR A 208 14.97 2.53 -18.51
N ALA A 209 16.13 3.17 -18.27
CA ALA A 209 16.24 4.54 -17.81
C ALA A 209 15.41 4.85 -16.57
N PHE A 210 15.51 4.04 -15.52
CA PHE A 210 14.91 4.33 -14.21
C PHE A 210 15.92 4.06 -13.09
N CYS A 211 15.56 4.35 -11.83
CA CYS A 211 16.41 3.98 -10.70
C CYS A 211 15.64 3.26 -9.59
N SER A 212 16.35 2.41 -8.84
CA SER A 212 15.79 1.74 -7.66
C SER A 212 16.75 1.74 -6.46
N TRP A 213 16.21 1.96 -5.27
CA TRP A 213 16.86 1.69 -3.99
C TRP A 213 16.84 0.21 -3.72
N GLN A 214 18.04 -0.35 -3.51
CA GLN A 214 18.26 -1.77 -3.35
C GLN A 214 18.85 -2.08 -1.98
N GLY A 215 18.38 -3.16 -1.35
CA GLY A 215 18.98 -3.68 -0.12
C GLY A 215 20.25 -4.47 -0.46
N GLU A 216 21.38 -4.08 0.12
CA GLU A 216 22.69 -4.73 -0.10
C GLU A 216 23.03 -5.73 1.02
N PHE A 217 22.03 -6.50 1.46
CA PHE A 217 22.17 -7.50 2.51
C PHE A 217 21.10 -8.59 2.36
N ASP A 218 21.40 -9.81 2.82
CA ASP A 218 20.41 -10.90 2.73
C ASP A 218 19.32 -10.76 3.79
N VAL A 219 18.12 -11.22 3.44
CA VAL A 219 16.98 -11.40 4.35
C VAL A 219 16.61 -12.89 4.37
N PRO A 220 17.28 -13.72 5.19
CA PRO A 220 17.10 -15.17 5.18
C PRO A 220 15.68 -15.64 5.49
N ALA A 221 14.93 -14.87 6.29
CA ALA A 221 13.54 -15.19 6.62
C ALA A 221 12.68 -15.35 5.35
N TYR A 222 12.90 -14.50 4.34
CA TYR A 222 12.24 -14.53 3.04
C TYR A 222 13.07 -15.22 1.96
N ARG A 223 14.15 -15.92 2.32
CA ARG A 223 15.10 -16.56 1.39
C ARG A 223 15.64 -15.59 0.33
N MET A 224 15.75 -14.32 0.69
CA MET A 224 16.10 -13.26 -0.24
C MET A 224 17.60 -12.96 -0.12
N PRO A 225 18.38 -13.13 -1.21
CA PRO A 225 19.79 -12.72 -1.23
C PRO A 225 19.91 -11.20 -1.29
N ASP A 226 21.14 -10.70 -1.18
CA ASP A 226 21.46 -9.29 -1.42
C ASP A 226 21.02 -8.76 -2.80
N ASN A 227 21.04 -7.43 -2.93
CA ASN A 227 20.72 -6.69 -4.16
C ASN A 227 19.26 -6.85 -4.65
N TRP A 228 18.34 -6.84 -3.69
CA TRP A 228 16.89 -6.87 -3.87
C TRP A 228 16.29 -5.46 -3.85
N THR A 229 15.15 -5.25 -4.50
CA THR A 229 14.45 -3.97 -4.56
C THR A 229 13.31 -3.89 -3.54
N SER A 230 12.88 -2.69 -3.17
CA SER A 230 11.80 -2.51 -2.19
C SER A 230 10.84 -1.40 -2.59
N ALA A 231 9.57 -1.73 -2.80
CA ALA A 231 8.50 -0.76 -3.02
C ALA A 231 8.35 0.22 -1.85
N MET A 232 8.54 -0.26 -0.62
CA MET A 232 8.50 0.58 0.57
C MET A 232 9.67 1.57 0.58
N ALA A 233 10.88 1.14 0.21
CA ALA A 233 12.01 2.05 0.03
C ALA A 233 11.71 3.06 -1.09
N GLN A 234 11.27 2.60 -2.27
CA GLN A 234 10.90 3.45 -3.40
C GLN A 234 9.92 4.54 -2.98
N GLY A 235 8.75 4.17 -2.44
CA GLY A 235 7.72 5.13 -2.08
C GLY A 235 8.17 6.12 -1.02
N GLN A 236 8.82 5.65 0.05
CA GLN A 236 9.26 6.54 1.12
C GLN A 236 10.40 7.46 0.69
N SER A 237 11.34 6.97 -0.11
CA SER A 237 12.45 7.76 -0.64
C SER A 237 11.97 8.80 -1.65
N ILE A 238 10.99 8.48 -2.52
CA ILE A 238 10.33 9.47 -3.39
C ILE A 238 9.80 10.65 -2.56
N SER A 239 9.08 10.40 -1.47
CA SER A 239 8.60 11.46 -0.57
C SER A 239 9.74 12.26 0.07
N VAL A 240 10.88 11.61 0.40
CA VAL A 240 12.07 12.31 0.91
C VAL A 240 12.68 13.21 -0.17
N MET A 241 12.81 12.74 -1.41
CA MET A 241 13.32 13.52 -2.53
C MET A 241 12.46 14.77 -2.78
N ILE A 242 11.14 14.63 -2.78
CA ILE A 242 10.18 15.76 -2.90
C ILE A 242 10.39 16.77 -1.76
N SER A 243 10.53 16.27 -0.53
CA SER A 243 10.74 17.08 0.66
C SER A 243 12.10 17.81 0.62
N ALA A 244 13.14 17.14 0.14
CA ALA A 244 14.48 17.69 0.00
C ALA A 244 14.54 18.77 -1.08
N TYR A 245 13.87 18.56 -2.22
CA TYR A 245 13.64 19.61 -3.21
C TYR A 245 12.92 20.81 -2.60
N ALA A 246 11.79 20.57 -1.91
CA ALA A 246 11.01 21.64 -1.31
C ALA A 246 11.82 22.48 -0.32
N TRP A 247 12.77 21.86 0.39
CA TRP A 247 13.65 22.49 1.36
C TRP A 247 14.85 23.22 0.73
N THR A 248 15.52 22.60 -0.24
CA THR A 248 16.83 23.05 -0.77
C THR A 248 16.74 23.77 -2.12
N LYS A 249 15.67 23.49 -2.88
CA LYS A 249 15.50 23.86 -4.30
C LYS A 249 16.56 23.26 -5.24
N ASP A 250 17.20 22.16 -4.83
CA ASP A 250 18.09 21.39 -5.68
C ASP A 250 17.27 20.43 -6.56
N GLU A 251 17.22 20.72 -7.86
CA GLU A 251 16.47 19.95 -8.87
C GLU A 251 16.92 18.48 -8.97
N SER A 252 18.16 18.15 -8.56
CA SER A 252 18.65 16.77 -8.61
C SER A 252 17.82 15.79 -7.79
N TYR A 253 17.11 16.27 -6.75
CA TYR A 253 16.17 15.44 -6.00
C TYR A 253 14.91 15.12 -6.82
N LEU A 254 14.37 16.06 -7.60
CA LEU A 254 13.21 15.79 -8.43
C LEU A 254 13.55 14.86 -9.58
N ASP A 255 14.75 14.98 -10.16
CA ASP A 255 15.22 14.07 -11.21
C ASP A 255 15.22 12.62 -10.70
N VAL A 256 15.78 12.37 -9.51
CA VAL A 256 15.76 11.04 -8.88
C VAL A 256 14.33 10.60 -8.54
N ALA A 257 13.46 11.49 -8.07
CA ALA A 257 12.08 11.14 -7.78
C ALA A 257 11.33 10.67 -9.04
N LYS A 258 11.51 11.35 -10.19
CA LYS A 258 10.90 10.97 -11.47
C LYS A 258 11.37 9.59 -11.91
N ASP A 259 12.67 9.34 -11.87
CA ASP A 259 13.25 8.04 -12.25
C ASP A 259 12.80 6.92 -11.31
N ALA A 260 12.67 7.20 -10.01
CA ALA A 260 12.24 6.21 -9.02
C ALA A 260 10.77 5.81 -9.14
N ILE A 261 9.89 6.70 -9.59
CA ILE A 261 8.46 6.39 -9.85
C ILE A 261 8.34 5.29 -10.91
N VAL A 262 9.20 5.33 -11.93
CA VAL A 262 9.14 4.38 -13.04
C VAL A 262 9.39 2.94 -12.59
N ALA A 263 10.14 2.69 -11.51
CA ALA A 263 10.36 1.34 -10.97
C ALA A 263 9.06 0.58 -10.64
N PHE A 264 7.96 1.29 -10.35
CA PHE A 264 6.64 0.69 -10.09
C PHE A 264 5.92 0.17 -11.34
N SER A 265 6.45 0.45 -12.54
CA SER A 265 5.97 -0.13 -13.80
C SER A 265 6.75 -1.38 -14.20
N TYR A 266 7.79 -1.75 -13.45
CA TYR A 266 8.73 -2.81 -13.82
C TYR A 266 8.69 -3.97 -12.83
N PRO A 267 8.84 -5.22 -13.33
CA PRO A 267 8.89 -6.39 -12.47
C PRO A 267 10.22 -6.44 -11.71
N ILE A 268 10.24 -7.17 -10.59
CA ILE A 268 11.41 -7.31 -9.70
C ILE A 268 12.63 -7.87 -10.44
N GLU A 269 12.43 -8.79 -11.38
CA GLU A 269 13.48 -9.41 -12.21
C GLU A 269 14.24 -8.38 -13.04
N GLU A 270 13.62 -7.24 -13.33
CA GLU A 270 14.22 -6.11 -14.05
C GLU A 270 14.65 -4.98 -13.12
N LYS A 271 14.72 -5.26 -11.82
CA LYS A 271 15.02 -4.29 -10.74
C LYS A 271 13.95 -3.20 -10.57
N GLY A 272 12.74 -3.45 -11.03
CA GLY A 272 11.54 -2.75 -10.59
C GLY A 272 11.06 -3.26 -9.23
N VAL A 273 9.78 -3.05 -8.90
CA VAL A 273 9.21 -3.44 -7.60
C VAL A 273 7.90 -4.23 -7.70
N VAL A 274 7.49 -4.61 -8.91
CA VAL A 274 6.22 -5.33 -9.14
C VAL A 274 6.44 -6.84 -9.12
N ALA A 275 5.62 -7.56 -8.35
CA ALA A 275 5.43 -9.01 -8.46
C ALA A 275 4.05 -9.33 -9.04
N ASP A 276 3.91 -10.51 -9.63
CA ASP A 276 2.61 -11.10 -9.90
C ASP A 276 2.08 -11.77 -8.62
N TYR A 277 0.88 -11.37 -8.21
CA TYR A 277 0.16 -11.96 -7.08
C TYR A 277 -1.13 -12.60 -7.59
N ASP A 278 -1.04 -13.81 -8.12
CA ASP A 278 -2.14 -14.57 -8.72
C ASP A 278 -2.84 -13.78 -9.86
N GLY A 279 -2.06 -13.17 -10.77
CA GLY A 279 -2.58 -12.35 -11.87
C GLY A 279 -2.90 -10.90 -11.52
N VAL A 280 -2.53 -10.44 -10.32
CA VAL A 280 -2.72 -9.05 -9.86
C VAL A 280 -1.35 -8.45 -9.54
N PRO A 281 -1.01 -7.26 -10.06
CA PRO A 281 0.28 -6.63 -9.78
C PRO A 281 0.37 -6.23 -8.30
N TRP A 282 1.51 -6.49 -7.66
CA TRP A 282 1.74 -6.14 -6.27
C TRP A 282 3.10 -5.46 -6.08
N TYR A 283 3.15 -4.39 -5.31
CA TYR A 283 4.39 -3.66 -5.02
C TYR A 283 5.09 -4.27 -3.79
N GLU A 284 6.17 -5.00 -4.01
CA GLU A 284 6.83 -5.81 -2.97
C GLU A 284 7.68 -4.98 -2.00
N GLU A 285 7.45 -5.12 -0.69
CA GLU A 285 8.37 -4.58 0.34
C GLU A 285 9.76 -5.22 0.22
N TYR A 286 9.78 -6.54 0.01
CA TYR A 286 10.96 -7.37 -0.16
C TYR A 286 10.89 -8.00 -1.54
N GLY A 287 11.53 -7.34 -2.54
CA GLY A 287 11.52 -7.76 -3.94
C GLY A 287 12.28 -9.06 -4.18
N SER A 288 11.65 -10.17 -3.82
CA SER A 288 12.12 -11.53 -4.04
C SER A 288 11.72 -11.99 -5.45
N GLU A 289 12.70 -12.34 -6.28
CA GLU A 289 12.48 -12.83 -7.66
C GLU A 289 11.85 -14.24 -7.69
N THR A 290 11.91 -15.00 -6.58
CA THR A 290 11.47 -16.41 -6.57
C THR A 290 10.27 -16.68 -5.68
N ASP A 291 10.21 -16.02 -4.53
CA ASP A 291 9.18 -16.21 -3.51
C ASP A 291 8.72 -14.81 -3.02
N PRO A 292 7.93 -14.05 -3.81
CA PRO A 292 7.37 -12.77 -3.37
C PRO A 292 6.57 -12.93 -2.07
N ALA A 293 6.77 -12.01 -1.13
CA ALA A 293 6.21 -12.15 0.21
C ALA A 293 4.83 -11.49 0.35
N HIS A 294 4.49 -10.54 -0.52
CA HIS A 294 3.26 -9.76 -0.49
C HIS A 294 3.04 -9.10 0.88
N VAL A 295 4.07 -8.43 1.41
CA VAL A 295 3.97 -7.78 2.72
C VAL A 295 3.04 -6.57 2.66
N LEU A 296 1.99 -6.55 3.49
CA LEU A 296 0.91 -5.56 3.40
C LEU A 296 1.38 -4.16 3.78
N ASN A 297 2.06 -4.00 4.92
CA ASN A 297 2.44 -2.68 5.40
C ASN A 297 3.36 -1.93 4.40
N GLY A 298 4.34 -2.62 3.81
CA GLY A 298 5.28 -2.03 2.86
C GLY A 298 4.63 -1.67 1.53
N PHE A 299 3.69 -2.50 1.06
CA PHE A 299 2.82 -2.16 -0.06
C PHE A 299 2.07 -0.84 0.21
N LEU A 300 1.42 -0.71 1.38
CA LEU A 300 0.65 0.49 1.74
C LEU A 300 1.54 1.74 1.91
N PHE A 301 2.76 1.60 2.45
CA PHE A 301 3.75 2.69 2.47
C PHE A 301 4.13 3.13 1.05
N SER A 302 4.27 2.19 0.12
CA SER A 302 4.62 2.50 -1.26
C SER A 302 3.55 3.36 -1.95
N LEU A 303 2.27 3.06 -1.71
CA LEU A 303 1.13 3.86 -2.22
C LEU A 303 1.16 5.30 -1.71
N ALA A 304 1.55 5.53 -0.45
CA ALA A 304 1.71 6.88 0.08
C ALA A 304 2.81 7.67 -0.62
N GLY A 305 3.89 7.01 -1.04
CA GLY A 305 4.93 7.65 -1.86
C GLY A 305 4.46 8.05 -3.25
N LEU A 306 3.73 7.15 -3.93
CA LEU A 306 3.12 7.44 -5.23
C LEU A 306 2.09 8.57 -5.13
N TYR A 307 1.27 8.57 -4.08
CA TYR A 307 0.30 9.65 -3.87
C TYR A 307 0.96 10.99 -3.56
N ASP A 308 2.06 11.00 -2.80
CA ASP A 308 2.87 12.21 -2.59
C ASP A 308 3.43 12.74 -3.92
N ALA A 309 3.96 11.88 -4.79
CA ALA A 309 4.41 12.29 -6.12
C ALA A 309 3.26 12.88 -6.97
N TYR A 310 2.07 12.28 -6.93
CA TYR A 310 0.90 12.84 -7.60
C TYR A 310 0.47 14.21 -7.03
N GLU A 311 0.30 14.30 -5.71
CA GLU A 311 -0.27 15.49 -5.07
C GLU A 311 0.73 16.66 -5.06
N LEU A 312 2.01 16.38 -4.80
CA LEU A 312 3.05 17.38 -4.56
C LEU A 312 3.90 17.68 -5.80
N MET A 313 4.15 16.70 -6.68
CA MET A 313 4.87 16.94 -7.95
C MET A 313 3.93 17.07 -9.15
N GLY A 314 2.68 16.64 -9.03
CA GLY A 314 1.73 16.63 -10.14
C GLY A 314 1.83 15.43 -11.08
N SER A 315 2.59 14.39 -10.71
CA SER A 315 2.84 13.23 -11.57
C SER A 315 1.56 12.43 -11.86
N ALA A 316 1.14 12.44 -13.13
CA ALA A 316 0.04 11.62 -13.63
C ALA A 316 0.42 10.13 -13.67
N THR A 317 1.69 9.80 -13.96
CA THR A 317 2.20 8.43 -13.90
C THR A 317 2.08 7.87 -12.47
N ALA A 318 2.52 8.64 -11.46
CA ALA A 318 2.38 8.21 -10.06
C ALA A 318 0.92 8.05 -9.64
N LYS A 319 0.00 8.88 -10.17
CA LYS A 319 -1.44 8.71 -9.92
C LYS A 319 -1.98 7.41 -10.52
N ALA A 320 -1.62 7.10 -11.75
CA ALA A 320 -2.04 5.85 -12.40
C ALA A 320 -1.52 4.63 -11.64
N LEU A 321 -0.27 4.65 -11.19
CA LEU A 321 0.33 3.59 -10.37
C LEU A 321 -0.30 3.48 -8.99
N PHE A 322 -0.66 4.62 -8.36
CA PHE A 322 -1.41 4.62 -7.11
C PHE A 322 -2.78 3.96 -7.30
N ASP A 323 -3.51 4.33 -8.36
CA ASP A 323 -4.84 3.77 -8.65
C ASP A 323 -4.76 2.26 -8.94
N GLN A 324 -3.79 1.81 -9.73
CA GLN A 324 -3.52 0.39 -9.95
C GLN A 324 -3.21 -0.36 -8.65
N GLY A 325 -2.44 0.26 -7.76
CA GLY A 325 -2.16 -0.29 -6.43
C GLY A 325 -3.41 -0.38 -5.57
N VAL A 326 -4.29 0.63 -5.60
CA VAL A 326 -5.59 0.58 -4.93
C VAL A 326 -6.46 -0.56 -5.46
N GLU A 327 -6.57 -0.70 -6.79
CA GLU A 327 -7.30 -1.81 -7.42
C GLU A 327 -6.73 -3.19 -7.04
N SER A 328 -5.40 -3.27 -6.90
CA SER A 328 -4.72 -4.50 -6.47
C SER A 328 -5.00 -4.82 -5.01
N LEU A 329 -5.02 -3.80 -4.15
CA LEU A 329 -5.40 -3.92 -2.75
C LEU A 329 -6.84 -4.40 -2.60
N GLU A 330 -7.79 -3.83 -3.34
CA GLU A 330 -9.20 -4.24 -3.31
C GLU A 330 -9.36 -5.73 -3.63
N GLN A 331 -8.57 -6.26 -4.57
CA GLN A 331 -8.61 -7.66 -4.98
C GLN A 331 -7.90 -8.62 -4.03
N ARG A 332 -7.07 -8.12 -3.10
CA ARG A 332 -6.19 -8.94 -2.26
C ARG A 332 -6.36 -8.71 -0.76
N ILE A 333 -7.05 -7.66 -0.33
CA ILE A 333 -7.18 -7.32 1.09
C ILE A 333 -7.79 -8.44 1.94
N GLU A 334 -8.70 -9.23 1.37
CA GLU A 334 -9.30 -10.40 2.03
C GLU A 334 -8.27 -11.48 2.38
N ARG A 335 -7.15 -11.58 1.65
CA ARG A 335 -6.08 -12.54 1.95
C ARG A 335 -5.32 -12.19 3.23
N PHE A 336 -5.39 -10.93 3.65
CA PHE A 336 -4.80 -10.46 4.90
C PHE A 336 -5.80 -10.47 6.07
N ASP A 337 -7.07 -10.80 5.83
CA ASP A 337 -8.09 -10.89 6.88
C ASP A 337 -8.04 -12.27 7.55
N MET A 338 -7.65 -12.28 8.83
CA MET A 338 -7.60 -13.51 9.62
C MET A 338 -8.93 -13.77 10.38
N GLY A 339 -9.89 -12.85 10.31
CA GLY A 339 -11.17 -12.89 11.03
C GLY A 339 -11.12 -12.41 12.49
N PHE A 340 -9.93 -12.14 13.01
CA PHE A 340 -9.68 -11.65 14.37
C PHE A 340 -8.37 -10.88 14.53
N GLY A 341 -7.78 -10.50 13.40
CA GLY A 341 -6.52 -9.79 13.27
C GLY A 341 -6.20 -9.70 11.78
N SER A 342 -4.98 -9.31 11.44
CA SER A 342 -4.51 -9.37 10.06
C SER A 342 -3.21 -10.13 9.92
N TYR A 343 -2.96 -10.67 8.74
CA TYR A 343 -1.64 -11.18 8.36
C TYR A 343 -0.72 -10.01 8.00
N TYR A 344 0.56 -10.16 8.35
CA TYR A 344 1.65 -9.26 7.96
C TYR A 344 2.02 -9.42 6.49
N ASP A 345 2.04 -10.69 6.04
CA ASP A 345 2.42 -11.11 4.70
C ASP A 345 1.51 -12.26 4.25
N ASP A 346 1.37 -12.44 2.94
CA ASP A 346 0.80 -13.66 2.35
C ASP A 346 1.90 -14.43 1.61
N SER A 347 2.82 -14.95 2.41
CA SER A 347 3.95 -15.76 1.96
C SER A 347 3.89 -17.17 2.55
N PHE A 348 4.90 -17.99 2.27
CA PHE A 348 5.06 -19.29 2.93
C PHE A 348 5.27 -19.19 4.45
N LEU A 349 5.63 -18.01 4.98
CA LEU A 349 5.71 -17.75 6.41
C LEU A 349 4.33 -17.48 7.03
N ASN A 350 3.42 -16.87 6.25
CA ASN A 350 2.06 -16.49 6.63
C ASN A 350 2.02 -15.83 8.01
N GLN A 351 2.86 -14.82 8.22
CA GLN A 351 3.06 -14.24 9.53
C GLN A 351 1.82 -13.45 9.97
N ILE A 352 1.41 -13.62 11.22
CA ILE A 352 0.37 -12.80 11.81
C ILE A 352 0.97 -11.42 12.13
N ALA A 353 0.22 -10.34 11.93
CA ALA A 353 0.62 -8.94 12.16
C ALA A 353 0.71 -8.57 13.66
N ILE A 354 1.43 -9.38 14.43
CA ILE A 354 1.65 -9.23 15.86
C ILE A 354 3.06 -8.76 16.08
N THR A 355 3.28 -7.81 16.97
CA THR A 355 4.65 -7.46 17.37
C THR A 355 5.21 -8.48 18.34
N LYS A 356 6.37 -9.06 17.99
CA LYS A 356 7.25 -9.71 18.97
C LYS A 356 7.77 -8.64 19.93
N GLY A 357 7.04 -8.33 20.99
CA GLY A 357 7.39 -7.28 21.95
C GLY A 357 6.35 -7.14 23.05
N GLN A 358 6.76 -6.70 24.23
CA GLN A 358 5.95 -6.78 25.46
C GLN A 358 4.76 -5.80 25.54
N VAL A 359 4.35 -5.16 24.44
CA VAL A 359 3.21 -4.21 24.38
C VAL A 359 2.61 -4.20 22.96
N GLY A 360 1.31 -4.51 22.83
CA GLY A 360 0.45 -4.14 21.69
C GLY A 360 0.58 -4.93 20.37
N ASP A 361 -0.39 -4.69 19.47
CA ASP A 361 -0.51 -5.27 18.12
C ASP A 361 -0.02 -4.31 17.03
N HIS A 362 1.24 -3.86 17.10
CA HIS A 362 1.65 -2.66 16.35
C HIS A 362 1.52 -2.75 14.82
N TYR A 363 1.68 -3.93 14.20
CA TYR A 363 1.50 -4.07 12.76
C TYR A 363 0.02 -4.13 12.36
N HIS A 364 -0.82 -4.84 13.12
CA HIS A 364 -2.26 -4.82 12.89
C HIS A 364 -2.83 -3.41 13.05
N GLU A 365 -2.42 -2.71 14.11
CA GLU A 365 -2.74 -1.30 14.31
C GLU A 365 -2.27 -0.45 13.12
N LEU A 366 -1.01 -0.61 12.69
CA LEU A 366 -0.47 0.10 11.54
C LEU A 366 -1.31 -0.15 10.27
N HIS A 367 -1.73 -1.40 10.01
CA HIS A 367 -2.61 -1.72 8.88
C HIS A 367 -3.93 -0.94 8.94
N ILE A 368 -4.56 -0.83 10.12
CA ILE A 368 -5.79 -0.03 10.29
C ILE A 368 -5.55 1.43 9.85
N LEU A 369 -4.45 2.03 10.30
CA LEU A 369 -4.14 3.45 10.01
C LEU A 369 -3.78 3.66 8.54
N GLN A 370 -3.01 2.76 7.97
CA GLN A 370 -2.63 2.82 6.56
C GLN A 370 -3.86 2.63 5.66
N LEU A 371 -4.72 1.67 5.94
CA LEU A 371 -5.96 1.45 5.18
C LEU A 371 -6.92 2.64 5.32
N ALA A 372 -7.01 3.24 6.51
CA ALA A 372 -7.81 4.46 6.71
C ALA A 372 -7.28 5.63 5.86
N TRP A 373 -5.96 5.79 5.77
CA TRP A 373 -5.34 6.76 4.88
C TRP A 373 -5.64 6.44 3.40
N VAL A 374 -5.48 5.19 2.95
CA VAL A 374 -5.78 4.80 1.56
C VAL A 374 -7.25 5.06 1.24
N TYR A 375 -8.18 4.72 2.14
CA TYR A 375 -9.60 5.05 1.96
C TYR A 375 -9.79 6.56 1.78
N GLN A 376 -9.15 7.40 2.60
CA GLN A 376 -9.34 8.85 2.44
C GLN A 376 -8.85 9.38 1.10
N ARG A 377 -7.86 8.73 0.47
CA ARG A 377 -7.33 9.12 -0.85
C ARG A 377 -8.06 8.47 -2.03
N SER A 378 -8.61 7.28 -1.86
CA SER A 378 -9.28 6.52 -2.92
C SER A 378 -10.81 6.61 -2.89
N GLN A 379 -11.39 6.83 -1.71
CA GLN A 379 -12.83 6.72 -1.42
C GLN A 379 -13.42 5.34 -1.76
N SER A 380 -12.61 4.28 -1.66
CA SER A 380 -13.03 2.90 -1.93
C SER A 380 -13.82 2.28 -0.77
N ASP A 381 -15.06 1.85 -1.04
CA ASP A 381 -15.90 1.16 -0.06
C ASP A 381 -15.29 -0.17 0.41
N VAL A 382 -14.58 -0.90 -0.47
CA VAL A 382 -13.92 -2.16 -0.14
C VAL A 382 -12.84 -1.94 0.92
N ILE A 383 -12.04 -0.88 0.76
CA ILE A 383 -11.00 -0.51 1.72
C ILE A 383 -11.63 -0.02 3.02
N LEU A 384 -12.70 0.79 2.95
CA LEU A 384 -13.42 1.22 4.15
C LEU A 384 -13.96 0.05 4.96
N ASP A 385 -14.49 -0.97 4.30
CA ASP A 385 -14.99 -2.17 4.97
C ASP A 385 -13.85 -2.98 5.61
N ALA A 386 -12.67 -3.05 4.97
CA ALA A 386 -11.48 -3.63 5.58
C ALA A 386 -11.04 -2.85 6.84
N VAL A 387 -11.03 -1.51 6.80
CA VAL A 387 -10.73 -0.66 7.98
C VAL A 387 -11.70 -0.97 9.13
N LYS A 388 -13.01 -1.04 8.84
CA LYS A 388 -14.03 -1.36 9.84
C LYS A 388 -13.76 -2.73 10.48
N ARG A 389 -13.52 -3.77 9.68
CA ARG A 389 -13.27 -5.12 10.18
C ARG A 389 -11.99 -5.19 11.02
N PHE A 390 -10.88 -4.67 10.51
CA PHE A 390 -9.62 -4.69 11.26
C PHE A 390 -9.72 -3.87 12.56
N LEU A 391 -10.42 -2.74 12.55
CA LEU A 391 -10.69 -1.99 13.78
C LEU A 391 -11.56 -2.78 14.78
N GLN A 392 -12.48 -3.62 14.33
CA GLN A 392 -13.22 -4.52 15.24
C GLN A 392 -12.31 -5.60 15.84
N TYR A 393 -11.29 -6.03 15.12
CA TYR A 393 -10.37 -7.07 15.56
C TYR A 393 -9.34 -6.60 16.58
N ASP A 394 -8.96 -5.31 16.53
CA ASP A 394 -7.98 -4.72 17.43
C ASP A 394 -8.24 -5.09 18.90
N THR A 395 -7.21 -5.53 19.63
CA THR A 395 -7.36 -6.05 20.99
C THR A 395 -6.90 -5.07 22.08
N GLY A 396 -6.10 -4.07 21.75
CA GLY A 396 -5.43 -3.21 22.74
C GLY A 396 -5.70 -1.73 22.69
N GLY A 397 -6.58 -1.32 21.80
CA GLY A 397 -6.65 0.07 21.40
C GLY A 397 -5.42 0.43 20.57
N LEU A 398 -5.54 1.57 19.91
CA LEU A 398 -4.56 2.10 18.98
C LEU A 398 -3.43 2.81 19.77
N TYR A 399 -2.51 2.01 20.30
CA TYR A 399 -1.41 2.45 21.18
C TYR A 399 -0.46 3.44 20.50
N THR A 400 -0.17 3.24 19.22
CA THR A 400 0.67 4.16 18.43
C THR A 400 0.01 5.53 18.21
N MET A 401 -1.26 5.69 18.58
CA MET A 401 -2.03 6.91 18.44
C MET A 401 -2.53 7.47 19.77
N GLY A 402 -1.66 8.21 20.47
CA GLY A 402 -2.00 8.82 21.77
C GLY A 402 -3.38 9.49 21.87
N PRO A 403 -3.82 10.35 20.92
CA PRO A 403 -5.13 11.00 20.98
C PRO A 403 -6.34 10.07 20.84
N VAL A 404 -6.17 8.89 20.21
CA VAL A 404 -7.25 7.95 19.92
C VAL A 404 -7.18 6.71 20.84
N TYR A 405 -6.02 6.45 21.45
CA TYR A 405 -5.75 5.28 22.27
C TYR A 405 -6.81 5.02 23.34
N ASP A 406 -7.09 6.00 24.20
CA ASP A 406 -8.02 5.79 25.32
C ASP A 406 -9.46 5.56 24.84
N ILE A 407 -9.89 6.24 23.78
CA ILE A 407 -11.22 6.00 23.24
C ILE A 407 -11.30 4.64 22.53
N SER A 408 -10.21 4.15 21.92
CA SER A 408 -10.18 2.87 21.18
C SER A 408 -10.13 1.60 22.03
N LYS A 409 -9.88 1.69 23.34
CA LYS A 409 -9.94 0.52 24.22
C LYS A 409 -11.39 0.05 24.34
N LYS A 410 -11.65 -1.19 23.89
CA LYS A 410 -13.00 -1.78 23.90
C LYS A 410 -13.42 -2.30 25.26
N ILE A 411 -12.48 -2.90 26.00
CA ILE A 411 -12.74 -3.52 27.30
C ILE A 411 -11.98 -2.73 28.38
N ASN A 412 -12.73 -2.20 29.34
CA ASN A 412 -12.18 -1.44 30.47
C ASN A 412 -11.76 -2.36 31.62
N ASP A 413 -12.56 -3.38 31.93
CA ASP A 413 -12.24 -4.39 32.94
C ASP A 413 -13.01 -5.69 32.68
N ILE A 414 -12.48 -6.79 33.21
CA ILE A 414 -13.15 -8.08 33.28
C ILE A 414 -13.04 -8.63 34.69
N ILE A 415 -14.16 -8.85 35.37
CA ILE A 415 -14.22 -9.37 36.74
C ILE A 415 -14.69 -10.83 36.69
N PRO A 416 -13.76 -11.81 36.81
CA PRO A 416 -14.14 -13.21 36.90
C PRO A 416 -14.69 -13.56 38.29
N SER A 417 -15.75 -14.35 38.34
CA SER A 417 -16.28 -14.90 39.60
C SER A 417 -15.31 -15.83 40.36
N HIS A 418 -14.28 -16.33 39.67
CA HIS A 418 -13.23 -17.17 40.23
C HIS A 418 -12.01 -17.17 39.31
N THR A 419 -10.82 -17.18 39.92
CA THR A 419 -9.52 -17.30 39.24
C THR A 419 -8.65 -18.25 40.06
N ILE A 420 -8.04 -19.26 39.42
CA ILE A 420 -7.22 -20.27 40.13
C ILE A 420 -6.00 -19.63 40.80
N ALA A 421 -5.25 -18.79 40.07
CA ALA A 421 -4.01 -18.19 40.54
C ALA A 421 -3.95 -16.68 40.24
N PRO A 422 -4.68 -15.83 41.00
CA PRO A 422 -4.85 -14.41 40.69
C PRO A 422 -3.54 -13.62 40.56
N SER A 423 -2.48 -14.01 41.26
CA SER A 423 -1.20 -13.30 41.28
C SER A 423 -0.29 -13.58 40.07
N THR A 424 -0.52 -14.66 39.34
CA THR A 424 0.34 -15.08 38.21
C THR A 424 -0.42 -15.30 36.91
N HIS A 425 -1.70 -15.66 37.02
CA HIS A 425 -2.63 -15.99 35.94
C HIS A 425 -3.96 -15.24 36.18
N GLY A 426 -3.81 -13.94 36.48
CA GLY A 426 -4.88 -13.04 36.90
C GLY A 426 -5.80 -12.60 35.75
N LYS A 427 -6.85 -11.85 36.11
CA LYS A 427 -7.90 -11.38 35.19
C LYS A 427 -7.35 -10.51 34.06
N ASP A 428 -6.28 -9.76 34.31
CA ASP A 428 -5.75 -8.79 33.35
C ASP A 428 -5.25 -9.49 32.06
N LEU A 429 -4.86 -10.76 32.16
CA LEU A 429 -4.47 -11.58 30.99
C LEU A 429 -5.65 -11.93 30.07
N LEU A 430 -6.89 -11.59 30.41
CA LEU A 430 -8.02 -11.77 29.52
C LEU A 430 -8.14 -10.65 28.48
N PHE A 431 -7.49 -9.51 28.68
CA PHE A 431 -7.67 -8.32 27.84
C PHE A 431 -6.41 -7.42 27.84
N ASP A 432 -5.22 -8.00 28.05
CA ASP A 432 -3.97 -7.24 28.10
C ASP A 432 -3.37 -6.95 26.72
N SER A 433 -4.00 -7.48 25.66
CA SER A 433 -3.70 -7.12 24.28
C SER A 433 -2.31 -7.54 23.82
N ASN A 434 -1.70 -8.51 24.50
CA ASN A 434 -0.39 -9.06 24.13
C ASN A 434 -0.51 -10.40 23.40
N TRP A 435 -1.72 -10.76 22.96
CA TRP A 435 -2.01 -12.04 22.33
C TRP A 435 -1.41 -13.19 23.13
N THR A 436 -1.56 -13.13 24.46
CA THR A 436 -0.59 -13.65 25.44
C THR A 436 -0.02 -15.03 25.09
N TRP A 437 1.05 -15.04 24.32
CA TRP A 437 1.62 -16.26 23.72
C TRP A 437 2.14 -17.23 24.79
N LYS A 438 2.52 -16.72 25.96
CA LYS A 438 2.99 -17.54 27.09
C LYS A 438 2.03 -17.64 28.28
N ARG A 439 1.18 -16.63 28.52
CA ARG A 439 0.39 -16.52 29.76
C ARG A 439 -1.07 -16.82 29.47
N TYR A 440 -1.86 -17.01 30.52
CA TYR A 440 -3.30 -17.23 30.42
C TYR A 440 -3.97 -16.91 31.77
N TRP A 441 -5.25 -16.59 31.73
CA TRP A 441 -6.16 -16.70 32.86
C TRP A 441 -6.79 -18.10 32.91
N SER A 442 -7.17 -18.57 34.09
CA SER A 442 -7.88 -19.86 34.22
C SER A 442 -8.85 -19.96 35.40
N SER A 443 -9.89 -20.77 35.22
CA SER A 443 -10.85 -21.17 36.24
C SER A 443 -11.24 -22.63 36.10
N ASN A 444 -11.60 -23.30 37.20
CA ASN A 444 -12.09 -24.68 37.23
C ASN A 444 -13.52 -24.78 37.82
N ARG A 445 -14.31 -23.71 37.67
CA ARG A 445 -15.69 -23.64 38.16
C ARG A 445 -16.66 -23.87 37.02
N SER A 446 -17.67 -24.70 37.26
CA SER A 446 -18.81 -24.88 36.38
C SER A 446 -20.09 -24.40 37.08
N THR A 447 -20.76 -23.33 36.64
CA THR A 447 -20.41 -22.38 35.57
C THR A 447 -19.46 -21.28 36.03
N GLN A 448 -18.76 -20.64 35.09
CA GLN A 448 -17.87 -19.51 35.33
C GLN A 448 -18.51 -18.23 34.80
N ARG A 449 -18.51 -17.15 35.60
CA ARG A 449 -19.03 -15.85 35.19
C ARG A 449 -17.90 -14.84 34.98
N LEU A 450 -18.00 -14.04 33.91
CA LEU A 450 -17.17 -12.88 33.65
C LEU A 450 -18.06 -11.64 33.55
N ASP A 451 -17.93 -10.70 34.48
CA ASP A 451 -18.52 -9.37 34.33
C ASP A 451 -17.58 -8.53 33.45
N VAL A 452 -18.00 -8.18 32.25
CA VAL A 452 -17.21 -7.43 31.26
C VAL A 452 -17.73 -5.99 31.22
N GLN A 453 -16.83 -5.06 31.51
CA GLN A 453 -17.10 -3.63 31.38
C GLN A 453 -16.55 -3.15 30.03
N LEU A 454 -17.45 -2.84 29.11
CA LEU A 454 -17.14 -2.28 27.80
C LEU A 454 -16.97 -0.76 27.86
N ASN A 455 -16.28 -0.22 26.87
CA ASN A 455 -16.26 1.19 26.59
C ASN A 455 -17.33 1.51 25.54
N ASN A 456 -18.52 1.97 25.97
CA ASN A 456 -19.56 2.36 25.02
C ASN A 456 -19.21 3.70 24.38
N GLN A 457 -18.80 3.65 23.12
CA GLN A 457 -18.46 4.84 22.33
C GLN A 457 -19.65 5.36 21.49
N ASN A 458 -20.82 4.74 21.55
CA ASN A 458 -21.96 5.10 20.72
C ASN A 458 -22.66 6.37 21.23
N ALA A 459 -23.12 7.21 20.30
CA ALA A 459 -23.91 8.39 20.63
C ALA A 459 -25.24 8.00 21.30
N ASP A 460 -25.75 8.88 22.18
CA ASP A 460 -27.11 8.82 22.74
C ASP A 460 -27.50 7.49 23.42
N ASN A 461 -26.55 6.77 24.02
CA ASN A 461 -26.76 5.44 24.63
C ASN A 461 -27.32 4.39 23.65
N ALA A 462 -27.02 4.50 22.35
CA ALA A 462 -27.41 3.46 21.40
C ALA A 462 -26.80 2.10 21.79
N PRO A 463 -27.47 0.98 21.47
CA PRO A 463 -26.96 -0.35 21.74
C PRO A 463 -25.56 -0.53 21.15
N ILE A 464 -24.73 -1.30 21.83
CA ILE A 464 -23.46 -1.77 21.30
C ILE A 464 -23.77 -2.93 20.36
N GLU A 465 -23.39 -2.81 19.09
CA GLU A 465 -23.52 -3.89 18.11
C GLU A 465 -22.25 -4.75 18.13
N VAL A 466 -22.41 -6.03 18.48
CA VAL A 466 -21.34 -7.02 18.53
C VAL A 466 -21.51 -8.02 17.40
N ASP A 467 -20.52 -8.12 16.52
CA ASP A 467 -20.52 -9.02 15.37
C ASP A 467 -19.94 -10.41 15.74
N ALA A 468 -19.03 -10.48 16.71
CA ALA A 468 -18.47 -11.74 17.20
C ALA A 468 -17.87 -11.67 18.61
N LEU A 469 -17.75 -12.83 19.25
CA LEU A 469 -16.88 -13.04 20.42
C LEU A 469 -15.64 -13.81 20.00
N ARG A 470 -14.45 -13.29 20.33
CA ARG A 470 -13.18 -13.96 20.06
C ARG A 470 -12.54 -14.44 21.34
N LEU A 471 -12.33 -15.74 21.44
CA LEU A 471 -11.73 -16.41 22.59
C LEU A 471 -10.44 -17.07 22.16
N THR A 472 -9.38 -16.86 22.91
CA THR A 472 -8.09 -17.51 22.64
C THR A 472 -7.68 -18.34 23.82
N GLY A 473 -7.38 -19.61 23.60
CA GLY A 473 -6.89 -20.58 24.57
C GLY A 473 -5.52 -21.13 24.17
N VAL A 474 -5.05 -22.11 24.92
CA VAL A 474 -3.84 -22.86 24.53
C VAL A 474 -4.20 -23.95 23.52
N VAL A 475 -5.39 -24.55 23.68
CA VAL A 475 -5.96 -25.56 22.79
C VAL A 475 -7.48 -25.37 22.70
N GLU A 476 -8.12 -25.96 21.70
CA GLU A 476 -9.57 -25.92 21.50
C GLU A 476 -10.38 -26.27 22.76
N SER A 477 -9.99 -27.33 23.48
CA SER A 477 -10.71 -27.76 24.69
C SER A 477 -10.69 -26.74 25.83
N ASP A 478 -9.86 -25.70 25.76
CA ASP A 478 -9.85 -24.64 26.77
C ASP A 478 -10.96 -23.60 26.56
N ILE A 479 -11.55 -23.55 25.35
CA ILE A 479 -12.67 -22.68 25.00
C ILE A 479 -13.94 -23.25 25.66
N PRO A 480 -14.82 -22.41 26.24
CA PRO A 480 -16.08 -22.89 26.80
C PRO A 480 -16.97 -23.55 25.74
N ALA A 481 -17.68 -24.61 26.14
CA ALA A 481 -18.65 -25.28 25.29
C ALA A 481 -19.91 -24.44 25.04
N ASN A 482 -20.26 -23.55 25.96
CA ASN A 482 -21.41 -22.66 25.82
C ASN A 482 -21.18 -21.34 26.54
N ILE A 483 -21.70 -20.26 25.97
CA ILE A 483 -21.73 -18.92 26.56
C ILE A 483 -23.16 -18.37 26.49
N ASP A 484 -23.66 -17.94 27.65
CA ASP A 484 -24.88 -17.14 27.73
C ASP A 484 -24.51 -15.70 28.09
N VAL A 485 -25.13 -14.72 27.43
CA VAL A 485 -24.88 -13.29 27.62
C VAL A 485 -26.07 -12.66 28.34
N TYR A 486 -25.79 -11.97 29.44
CA TYR A 486 -26.78 -11.23 30.21
C TYR A 486 -26.43 -9.74 30.25
N SER A 487 -27.44 -8.88 30.21
CA SER A 487 -27.26 -7.46 30.54
C SER A 487 -27.27 -7.29 32.06
N CYS A 488 -26.36 -6.48 32.59
CA CYS A 488 -26.35 -6.07 33.99
C CYS A 488 -26.80 -4.60 34.10
N SER A 489 -28.12 -4.38 34.24
CA SER A 489 -28.68 -3.06 34.58
C SER A 489 -29.33 -3.14 35.97
N GLY A 490 -28.61 -2.68 37.00
CA GLY A 490 -29.08 -2.74 38.38
C GLY A 490 -29.07 -4.16 38.98
N GLU A 491 -30.03 -4.47 39.85
CA GLU A 491 -30.11 -5.79 40.54
C GLU A 491 -30.68 -6.93 39.67
N GLN A 492 -31.19 -6.64 38.47
CA GLN A 492 -31.81 -7.63 37.59
C GLN A 492 -30.87 -8.05 36.44
N ARG A 493 -30.76 -9.36 36.26
CA ARG A 493 -30.10 -10.00 35.11
C ARG A 493 -31.13 -10.32 34.05
N ILE A 494 -30.94 -9.81 32.85
CA ILE A 494 -31.79 -10.10 31.70
C ILE A 494 -30.95 -10.89 30.70
N LEU A 495 -31.43 -12.06 30.31
CA LEU A 495 -30.80 -12.87 29.27
C LEU A 495 -30.95 -12.16 27.92
N ILE A 496 -29.83 -11.85 27.27
CA ILE A 496 -29.79 -11.25 25.94
C ILE A 496 -29.73 -12.38 24.89
N GLN A 497 -28.76 -13.28 25.05
CA GLN A 497 -28.53 -14.39 24.13
C GLN A 497 -28.11 -15.62 24.94
N ALA A 498 -28.72 -16.77 24.66
CA ALA A 498 -28.31 -18.05 25.22
C ALA A 498 -27.72 -18.93 24.13
N GLY A 499 -26.94 -19.93 24.54
CA GLY A 499 -26.58 -21.00 23.64
C GLY A 499 -25.44 -20.67 22.68
N ILE A 500 -24.62 -19.63 22.92
CA ILE A 500 -23.53 -19.29 21.99
C ILE A 500 -22.45 -20.37 22.10
N ASN A 501 -22.24 -21.11 21.02
CA ASN A 501 -21.35 -22.26 21.01
C ASN A 501 -20.78 -22.54 19.62
N GLN A 502 -19.74 -23.37 19.56
CA GLN A 502 -19.02 -23.66 18.31
C GLN A 502 -19.83 -24.45 17.27
N ALA A 503 -20.90 -25.15 17.68
CA ALA A 503 -21.71 -25.98 16.79
C ALA A 503 -22.86 -25.21 16.12
N ASP A 504 -23.45 -24.25 16.83
CA ASP A 504 -24.63 -23.50 16.37
C ASP A 504 -24.27 -22.12 15.76
N ASN A 505 -23.08 -21.59 16.05
CA ASN A 505 -22.58 -20.34 15.47
C ASN A 505 -21.62 -20.60 14.30
N GLN A 506 -21.57 -19.67 13.34
CA GLN A 506 -20.49 -19.63 12.37
C GLN A 506 -19.18 -19.44 13.13
N THR A 507 -18.43 -20.53 13.24
CA THR A 507 -17.23 -20.59 14.06
C THR A 507 -16.04 -20.89 13.18
N THR A 508 -15.02 -20.04 13.31
CA THR A 508 -13.73 -20.31 12.70
C THR A 508 -12.72 -20.55 13.83
N GLY A 509 -12.22 -21.78 13.88
CA GLY A 509 -11.16 -22.20 14.79
C GLY A 509 -9.80 -22.10 14.09
N PHE A 510 -8.82 -21.55 14.77
CA PHE A 510 -7.48 -21.33 14.22
C PHE A 510 -6.42 -21.84 15.20
N ASP A 511 -5.68 -22.86 14.78
CA ASP A 511 -4.47 -23.33 15.45
C ASP A 511 -3.24 -22.63 14.87
N TYR A 512 -2.43 -22.03 15.75
CA TYR A 512 -1.20 -21.37 15.35
C TYR A 512 -0.19 -21.35 16.49
N ASN A 513 1.07 -21.08 16.14
CA ASN A 513 2.17 -21.04 17.09
C ASN A 513 2.67 -19.60 17.25
N LEU A 514 2.66 -19.10 18.48
CA LEU A 514 3.22 -17.80 18.81
C LEU A 514 4.47 -17.97 19.66
N ASP A 515 5.63 -17.65 19.08
CA ASP A 515 6.95 -17.71 19.72
C ASP A 515 7.23 -19.05 20.45
N GLY A 516 6.85 -20.16 19.80
CA GLY A 516 7.04 -21.52 20.34
C GLY A 516 5.88 -22.04 21.19
N TYR A 517 4.78 -21.28 21.34
CA TYR A 517 3.64 -21.69 22.16
C TYR A 517 2.39 -21.91 21.31
N ASP A 518 1.81 -23.10 21.46
CA ASP A 518 0.55 -23.45 20.84
C ASP A 518 -0.57 -22.55 21.36
N THR A 519 -1.37 -22.10 20.41
CA THR A 519 -2.47 -21.16 20.61
C THR A 519 -3.62 -21.57 19.72
N PHE A 520 -4.82 -21.52 20.29
CA PHE A 520 -6.06 -21.75 19.56
C PHE A 520 -6.97 -20.54 19.72
N THR A 521 -7.44 -19.96 18.62
CA THR A 521 -8.46 -18.92 18.63
C THR A 521 -9.76 -19.45 18.05
N SER A 522 -10.87 -19.19 18.74
CA SER A 522 -12.23 -19.37 18.26
C SER A 522 -12.90 -18.01 18.09
N VAL A 523 -13.42 -17.75 16.89
CA VAL A 523 -14.28 -16.59 16.61
C VAL A 523 -15.71 -17.08 16.49
N LEU A 524 -16.58 -16.67 17.42
CA LEU A 524 -17.99 -17.02 17.47
C LEU A 524 -18.80 -15.87 16.86
N SER A 525 -19.09 -15.96 15.57
CA SER A 525 -19.76 -14.90 14.81
C SER A 525 -21.29 -15.00 14.90
N PHE A 526 -21.97 -13.86 14.73
CA PHE A 526 -23.41 -13.76 14.71
C PHE A 526 -23.92 -13.36 13.32
N ASP A 527 -24.89 -14.11 12.77
CA ASP A 527 -25.52 -13.77 11.48
C ASP A 527 -26.22 -12.40 11.51
N THR A 528 -26.70 -12.00 12.68
CA THR A 528 -27.21 -10.66 12.98
C THR A 528 -26.47 -10.15 14.21
N PRO A 529 -25.95 -8.91 14.20
CA PRO A 529 -25.20 -8.37 15.32
C PRO A 529 -25.98 -8.49 16.63
N LEU A 530 -25.30 -8.92 17.69
CA LEU A 530 -25.84 -8.96 19.04
C LEU A 530 -25.90 -7.53 19.59
N GLU A 531 -27.11 -7.03 19.85
CA GLU A 531 -27.33 -5.72 20.45
C GLU A 531 -27.23 -5.78 21.98
N LEU A 532 -26.21 -5.12 22.55
CA LEU A 532 -26.06 -4.98 24.00
C LEU A 532 -26.64 -3.63 24.45
N PRO A 533 -27.63 -3.60 25.35
CA PRO A 533 -28.31 -2.37 25.77
C PRO A 533 -27.50 -1.53 26.78
N CYS A 534 -26.38 -2.05 27.27
CA CYS A 534 -25.52 -1.41 28.26
C CYS A 534 -24.06 -1.81 28.08
N ASP A 535 -23.19 -1.03 28.71
CA ASP A 535 -21.73 -1.22 28.74
C ASP A 535 -21.28 -2.34 29.70
N ASN A 536 -22.16 -2.79 30.61
CA ASN A 536 -21.87 -3.86 31.54
C ASN A 536 -22.62 -5.14 31.15
N VAL A 537 -21.89 -6.17 30.75
CA VAL A 537 -22.47 -7.46 30.38
C VAL A 537 -21.83 -8.60 31.16
N GLU A 538 -22.61 -9.62 31.42
CA GLU A 538 -22.10 -10.83 32.05
C GLU A 538 -22.08 -11.99 31.05
N LEU A 539 -20.92 -12.61 30.91
CA LEU A 539 -20.74 -13.86 30.17
C LEU A 539 -20.77 -15.04 31.15
N VAL A 540 -21.74 -15.93 30.99
CA VAL A 540 -21.84 -17.18 31.76
C VAL A 540 -21.32 -18.32 30.89
N MET A 541 -20.13 -18.80 31.22
CA MET A 541 -19.41 -19.80 30.47
C MET A 541 -19.54 -21.20 31.09
N THR A 542 -19.85 -22.17 30.24
CA THR A 542 -19.86 -23.60 30.60
C THR A 542 -18.61 -24.27 30.03
N PRO A 543 -17.76 -24.93 30.85
CA PRO A 543 -16.55 -25.58 30.36
C PRO A 543 -16.87 -26.76 29.43
N GLN A 544 -16.02 -26.97 28.42
CA GLN A 544 -16.06 -28.17 27.58
C GLN A 544 -15.45 -29.39 28.25
N ARG A 545 -14.48 -29.17 29.15
CA ARG A 545 -13.71 -30.23 29.80
C ARG A 545 -14.44 -30.78 31.02
N ASP A 546 -14.31 -32.08 31.23
CA ASP A 546 -14.86 -32.78 32.40
C ASP A 546 -14.25 -32.30 33.73
N ASP A 547 -13.02 -31.78 33.70
CA ASP A 547 -12.35 -31.20 34.87
C ASP A 547 -12.84 -29.78 35.21
N GLY A 548 -13.76 -29.25 34.41
CA GLY A 548 -14.35 -27.93 34.57
C GLY A 548 -13.42 -26.77 34.22
N LEU A 549 -12.25 -27.05 33.62
CA LEU A 549 -11.25 -26.03 33.30
C LEU A 549 -11.68 -25.17 32.10
N ILE A 550 -11.56 -23.86 32.27
CA ILE A 550 -11.52 -22.87 31.20
C ILE A 550 -10.17 -22.17 31.32
N ARG A 551 -9.46 -22.02 30.20
CA ARG A 551 -8.14 -21.41 30.16
C ARG A 551 -8.00 -20.50 28.95
N LEU A 552 -8.00 -19.19 29.19
CA LEU A 552 -8.00 -18.20 28.11
C LEU A 552 -6.74 -17.33 28.18
N ARG A 553 -6.10 -17.16 27.03
CA ARG A 553 -5.03 -16.20 26.76
C ARG A 553 -5.57 -14.80 26.45
N GLU A 554 -6.78 -14.72 25.91
CA GLU A 554 -7.42 -13.45 25.55
C GLU A 554 -8.92 -13.67 25.34
N LEU A 555 -9.72 -12.67 25.67
CA LEU A 555 -11.10 -12.47 25.29
C LEU A 555 -11.20 -11.11 24.59
N ASN A 556 -11.67 -11.12 23.35
CA ASN A 556 -11.95 -9.91 22.59
C ASN A 556 -13.41 -9.90 22.13
N ILE A 557 -13.97 -8.70 21.97
CA ILE A 557 -15.33 -8.49 21.50
C ILE A 557 -15.24 -7.68 20.20
N HIS A 558 -15.67 -8.28 19.09
CA HIS A 558 -15.68 -7.63 17.79
C HIS A 558 -16.92 -6.73 17.73
N MET A 559 -16.77 -5.50 18.20
CA MET A 559 -17.85 -4.50 18.28
C MET A 559 -17.57 -3.36 17.31
N ARG A 560 -18.61 -2.80 16.72
CA ARG A 560 -18.48 -1.62 15.85
C ARG A 560 -17.99 -0.42 16.66
N GLN A 561 -17.06 0.35 16.09
CA GLN A 561 -16.42 1.50 16.74
C GLN A 561 -16.56 2.78 15.89
N PRO A 562 -17.77 3.31 15.66
CA PRO A 562 -17.98 4.43 14.75
C PRO A 562 -17.26 5.71 15.21
N THR A 563 -17.17 5.96 16.51
CA THR A 563 -16.47 7.13 17.06
C THR A 563 -14.97 7.06 16.81
N VAL A 564 -14.36 5.89 17.03
CA VAL A 564 -12.92 5.68 16.74
C VAL A 564 -12.66 5.71 15.24
N LEU A 565 -13.50 5.07 14.43
CA LEU A 565 -13.40 5.12 12.97
C LEU A 565 -13.38 6.57 12.48
N ASN A 566 -14.36 7.38 12.88
CA ASN A 566 -14.42 8.79 12.50
C ASN A 566 -13.18 9.57 12.99
N ALA A 567 -12.69 9.28 14.19
CA ALA A 567 -11.49 9.92 14.71
C ALA A 567 -10.23 9.58 13.89
N ILE A 568 -10.07 8.34 13.45
CA ILE A 568 -8.95 7.93 12.58
C ILE A 568 -9.09 8.58 11.21
N LEU A 569 -10.29 8.53 10.62
CA LEU A 569 -10.55 9.10 9.30
C LEU A 569 -10.28 10.61 9.27
N ALA A 570 -10.68 11.33 10.31
CA ALA A 570 -10.46 12.78 10.44
C ALA A 570 -8.98 13.20 10.51
N LEU A 571 -8.04 12.28 10.74
CA LEU A 571 -6.61 12.58 10.72
C LEU A 571 -6.05 12.72 9.31
N TYR A 572 -6.77 12.19 8.33
CA TYR A 572 -6.35 12.12 6.93
C TYR A 572 -7.28 12.88 5.98
N GLU A 573 -8.33 13.52 6.50
CA GLU A 573 -9.07 14.62 5.84
C GLU A 573 -8.15 15.80 5.56
#